data_AF-A0A959T7Y3-F1
#
_entry.id   AF-A0A959T7Y3-F1
#
_cell.length_a   1.000
_cell.length_b   1.000
_cell.length_c   1.000
_cell.angle_alpha   90.00
_cell.angle_beta   90.00
_cell.angle_gamma   90.00
#
_symmetry.space_group_name_H-M   'P 1'
#
loop_
_entity.id
_entity.type
_entity.pdbx_description
1 polymer ?
#
loop_
_entity_poly.entity_id
_entity_poly.type
_entity_poly.pdbx_seq_one_letter_code
_entity_poly.pdbx_strand_id
1 'polypeptide(L)'
;MNASSKGEVVIDGVLMVEKNNRMDFDKHRIIKAVSTKLTALEDTRSGRSLWSGLVKKVFIELASVHGFKVATAGATARAEGAREHTWGEWLYDLVWYTSKVDQDTGMERTTSVPLVMECEWDASLASIALDFDKLLVANADLRVLVCGEYSGFPREAVFSY
;
A
#
# COMPACT_ATOMS: atom_id res chain seq x y z
N MET A 1 -18.81 15.47 25.46
CA MET A 1 -17.86 14.45 24.99
C MET A 1 -17.55 14.77 23.54
N ASN A 2 -16.34 15.21 23.24
CA ASN A 2 -15.93 15.54 21.86
C ASN A 2 -15.57 14.24 21.14
N ALA A 3 -16.32 13.92 20.08
CA ALA A 3 -15.90 12.91 19.12
C ALA A 3 -14.70 13.46 18.34
N SER A 4 -13.53 12.86 18.54
CA SER A 4 -12.35 13.10 17.72
C SER A 4 -12.66 12.61 16.31
N SER A 5 -12.76 13.54 15.34
CA SER A 5 -12.82 13.20 13.92
C SER A 5 -11.60 12.36 13.55
N LYS A 6 -11.83 11.13 13.06
CA LYS A 6 -10.78 10.29 12.46
C LYS A 6 -10.22 11.06 11.25
N GLY A 7 -8.90 11.22 11.19
CA GLY A 7 -8.24 11.95 10.11
C GLY A 7 -8.23 11.11 8.84
N GLU A 8 -8.77 11.67 7.77
CA GLU A 8 -8.81 11.09 6.42
C GLU A 8 -7.94 11.97 5.51
N VAL A 9 -7.09 11.35 4.68
CA VAL A 9 -6.24 12.07 3.72
C VAL A 9 -6.37 11.40 2.36
N VAL A 10 -6.99 12.09 1.40
CA VAL A 10 -7.12 11.68 -0.01
C VAL A 10 -6.19 12.55 -0.84
N ILE A 11 -5.32 11.94 -1.64
CA ILE A 11 -4.44 12.65 -2.57
C ILE A 11 -4.34 11.84 -3.87
N ASP A 12 -4.80 12.43 -4.98
CA ASP A 12 -4.69 11.97 -6.37
C ASP A 12 -4.77 10.44 -6.59
N GLY A 13 -6.00 9.88 -6.52
CA GLY A 13 -6.25 8.47 -6.86
C GLY A 13 -5.84 7.45 -5.79
N VAL A 14 -5.35 7.91 -4.63
CA VAL A 14 -5.00 7.06 -3.49
C VAL A 14 -6.04 7.21 -2.37
N LEU A 15 -6.73 6.11 -2.05
CA LEU A 15 -7.65 6.01 -0.92
C LEU A 15 -6.94 5.33 0.26
N MET A 16 -7.00 5.94 1.44
CA MET A 16 -6.34 5.42 2.64
C MET A 16 -7.28 5.29 3.82
N VAL A 17 -7.24 4.11 4.44
CA VAL A 17 -8.08 3.76 5.59
C VAL A 17 -7.20 3.48 6.81
N GLU A 18 -7.43 4.23 7.89
CA GLU A 18 -6.65 4.13 9.13
C GLU A 18 -7.31 3.24 10.18
N LYS A 19 -6.54 2.32 10.79
CA LYS A 19 -7.09 1.41 11.81
C LYS A 19 -6.98 1.92 13.26
N ASN A 20 -5.98 2.71 13.65
CA ASN A 20 -5.81 3.19 15.04
C ASN A 20 -4.64 4.21 15.22
N ASN A 21 -4.66 4.89 16.37
CA ASN A 21 -3.80 6.03 16.77
C ASN A 21 -2.56 5.64 17.63
N ARG A 22 -2.03 4.41 17.51
CA ARG A 22 -0.87 3.95 18.32
C ARG A 22 0.48 4.25 17.65
N MET A 23 1.22 5.19 18.24
CA MET A 23 2.65 5.59 18.18
C MET A 23 3.52 5.45 16.90
N ASP A 24 4.22 6.56 16.62
CA ASP A 24 5.53 6.79 15.94
C ASP A 24 5.78 6.34 14.49
N PHE A 25 4.79 5.78 13.82
CA PHE A 25 4.81 5.69 12.37
C PHE A 25 4.32 7.02 11.79
N ASP A 26 5.18 7.83 11.17
CA ASP A 26 4.78 9.09 10.54
C ASP A 26 4.04 8.81 9.23
N LYS A 27 2.80 8.33 9.38
CA LYS A 27 1.85 8.04 8.31
C LYS A 27 1.75 9.21 7.36
N HIS A 28 1.68 10.43 7.88
CA HIS A 28 1.59 11.64 7.08
C HIS A 28 2.82 11.83 6.17
N ARG A 29 4.03 11.53 6.64
CA ARG A 29 5.23 11.52 5.78
C ARG A 29 5.16 10.46 4.70
N ILE A 30 4.70 9.26 5.01
CA ILE A 30 4.60 8.17 4.04
C ILE A 30 3.54 8.47 3.00
N ILE A 31 2.37 8.90 3.43
CA ILE A 31 1.28 9.41 2.57
C ILE A 31 1.83 10.46 1.61
N LYS A 32 2.46 11.50 2.16
CA LYS A 32 3.03 12.59 1.36
C LYS A 32 4.10 12.10 0.38
N ALA A 33 4.98 11.18 0.81
CA ALA A 33 6.03 10.63 -0.02
C ALA A 33 5.49 9.75 -1.16
N VAL A 34 4.48 8.92 -0.87
CA VAL A 34 3.75 8.11 -1.85
C VAL A 34 3.10 9.04 -2.87
N SER A 35 2.29 10.00 -2.43
CA SER A 35 1.60 10.93 -3.33
C SER A 35 2.57 11.69 -4.23
N THR A 36 3.64 12.25 -3.65
CA THR A 36 4.66 12.99 -4.43
C THR A 36 5.30 12.11 -5.51
N LYS A 37 5.64 10.87 -5.16
CA LYS A 37 6.24 9.92 -6.11
C LYS A 37 5.24 9.45 -7.17
N LEU A 38 3.97 9.24 -6.81
CA LEU A 38 2.93 8.79 -7.74
C LEU A 38 2.53 9.89 -8.74
N THR A 39 2.39 11.16 -8.32
CA THR A 39 2.14 12.28 -9.24
C THR A 39 3.27 12.42 -10.27
N ALA A 40 4.52 12.14 -9.88
CA ALA A 40 5.65 12.16 -10.80
C ALA A 40 5.63 11.01 -11.85
N LEU A 41 4.77 9.99 -11.69
CA LEU A 41 4.64 8.87 -12.62
C LEU A 41 3.60 9.10 -13.72
N GLU A 42 2.81 10.18 -13.66
CA GLU A 42 1.66 10.44 -14.54
C GLU A 42 2.00 10.41 -16.04
N ASP A 43 3.26 10.64 -16.43
CA ASP A 43 3.73 10.67 -17.82
C ASP A 43 4.12 9.31 -18.43
N THR A 44 4.01 8.21 -17.69
CA THR A 44 4.58 6.89 -18.11
C THR A 44 3.55 5.78 -18.38
N ARG A 45 2.28 6.14 -18.62
CA ARG A 45 1.13 5.22 -18.73
C ARG A 45 1.13 4.32 -20.00
N SER A 46 2.08 3.40 -20.15
CA SER A 46 2.02 2.34 -21.16
C SER A 46 1.73 0.96 -20.54
N GLY A 47 0.44 0.70 -20.28
CA GLY A 47 -0.10 -0.63 -19.98
C GLY A 47 -0.22 -1.03 -18.49
N ARG A 48 -1.22 -1.88 -18.19
CA ARG A 48 -1.60 -2.32 -16.84
C ARG A 48 -0.41 -2.82 -16.01
N SER A 49 0.37 -3.75 -16.54
CA SER A 49 1.48 -4.38 -15.82
C SER A 49 2.63 -3.43 -15.54
N LEU A 50 2.87 -2.47 -16.44
CA LEU A 50 3.91 -1.46 -16.23
C LEU A 50 3.50 -0.51 -15.11
N TRP A 51 2.25 -0.04 -15.14
CA TRP A 51 1.73 0.87 -14.12
C TRP A 51 1.72 0.24 -12.72
N SER A 52 1.14 -0.96 -12.57
CA SER A 52 1.10 -1.61 -11.25
C SER A 52 2.51 -1.93 -10.75
N GLY A 53 3.44 -2.25 -11.66
CA GLY A 53 4.86 -2.39 -11.35
C GLY A 53 5.51 -1.09 -10.85
N LEU A 54 5.23 0.06 -11.49
CA LEU A 54 5.74 1.36 -11.07
C LEU A 54 5.17 1.80 -9.72
N VAL A 55 3.86 1.60 -9.50
CA VAL A 55 3.23 1.84 -8.20
C VAL A 55 3.91 0.99 -7.12
N LYS A 56 4.02 -0.33 -7.31
CA LYS A 56 4.67 -1.25 -6.37
C LYS A 56 6.13 -0.83 -6.09
N LYS A 57 6.87 -0.39 -7.11
CA LYS A 57 8.24 0.10 -6.95
C LYS A 57 8.35 1.27 -5.98
N VAL A 58 7.43 2.25 -6.05
CA VAL A 58 7.38 3.37 -5.10
C VAL A 58 7.26 2.88 -3.66
N PHE A 59 6.35 1.93 -3.39
CA PHE A 59 6.18 1.37 -2.06
C PHE A 59 7.38 0.52 -1.61
N ILE A 60 8.01 -0.24 -2.50
CA ILE A 60 9.22 -1.02 -2.19
C ILE A 60 10.37 -0.10 -1.77
N GLU A 61 10.60 0.99 -2.51
CA GLU A 61 11.64 1.97 -2.19
C GLU A 61 11.41 2.60 -0.81
N LEU A 62 10.17 2.99 -0.53
CA LEU A 62 9.80 3.58 0.77
C LEU A 62 9.95 2.57 1.91
N ALA A 63 9.58 1.30 1.69
CA ALA A 63 9.77 0.24 2.69
C ALA A 63 11.23 0.14 3.14
N SER A 64 12.16 0.16 2.18
CA SER A 64 13.61 0.08 2.45
C SER A 64 14.09 1.28 3.28
N VAL A 65 13.67 2.50 2.94
CA VAL A 65 13.99 3.72 3.70
C VAL A 65 13.54 3.63 5.17
N HIS A 66 12.43 2.94 5.41
CA HIS A 66 11.85 2.79 6.75
C HIS A 66 12.20 1.45 7.45
N GLY A 67 13.03 0.61 6.83
CA GLY A 67 13.47 -0.65 7.43
C GLY A 67 12.42 -1.77 7.45
N PHE A 68 11.43 -1.72 6.56
CA PHE A 68 10.43 -2.79 6.42
C PHE A 68 10.84 -3.82 5.38
N LYS A 69 10.39 -5.06 5.62
CA LYS A 69 10.38 -6.12 4.61
C LYS A 69 9.13 -5.99 3.75
N VAL A 70 9.18 -6.50 2.53
CA VAL A 70 8.07 -6.42 1.58
C VAL A 70 7.64 -7.82 1.12
N ALA A 71 6.34 -8.07 1.08
CA ALA A 71 5.78 -9.15 0.28
C ALA A 71 4.97 -8.52 -0.86
N THR A 72 5.01 -9.08 -2.06
CA THR A 72 4.34 -8.47 -3.21
C THR A 72 3.99 -9.51 -4.26
N ALA A 73 2.76 -9.44 -4.78
CA ALA A 73 2.27 -10.32 -5.83
C ALA A 73 2.68 -9.81 -7.23
N GLY A 74 3.05 -10.73 -8.13
CA GLY A 74 3.35 -10.40 -9.53
C GLY A 74 4.60 -9.54 -9.77
N ALA A 75 5.28 -9.06 -8.73
CA ALA A 75 6.58 -8.42 -8.84
C ALA A 75 7.65 -9.49 -9.00
N THR A 76 7.75 -10.06 -10.20
CA THR A 76 8.96 -10.80 -10.57
C THR A 76 10.14 -9.85 -10.32
N ALA A 77 11.08 -10.32 -9.52
CA ALA A 77 12.32 -9.66 -9.14
C ALA A 77 13.14 -9.15 -10.34
N ARG A 78 12.69 -8.05 -10.94
CA ARG A 78 13.31 -7.34 -12.07
C ARG A 78 13.74 -5.92 -11.73
N ALA A 79 13.37 -5.41 -10.57
CA ALA A 79 14.09 -4.27 -9.98
C ALA A 79 15.38 -4.83 -9.38
N GLU A 80 16.53 -4.54 -10.01
CA GLU A 80 17.85 -4.80 -9.43
C GLU A 80 17.89 -4.24 -7.99
N GLY A 81 18.13 -5.12 -7.01
CA GLY A 81 18.09 -4.79 -5.58
C GLY A 81 16.85 -5.25 -4.80
N ALA A 82 15.74 -5.64 -5.46
CA ALA A 82 14.51 -6.08 -4.77
C ALA A 82 14.59 -7.53 -4.22
N ARG A 83 15.56 -8.34 -4.66
CA ARG A 83 15.65 -9.78 -4.32
C ARG A 83 15.83 -10.07 -2.84
N GLU A 84 16.46 -9.19 -2.08
CA GLU A 84 16.73 -9.42 -0.65
C GLU A 84 15.52 -9.12 0.24
N HIS A 85 14.48 -8.47 -0.31
CA HIS A 85 13.37 -7.93 0.48
C HIS A 85 11.98 -8.37 0.02
N THR A 86 11.85 -9.23 -1.00
CA THR A 86 10.55 -9.70 -1.53
C THR A 86 10.31 -11.17 -1.21
N TRP A 87 9.34 -11.47 -0.34
CA TRP A 87 8.92 -12.83 0.01
C TRP A 87 7.56 -13.19 -0.59
N GLY A 88 7.53 -14.08 -1.58
CA GLY A 88 6.33 -14.79 -2.07
C GLY A 88 5.15 -13.91 -2.51
N GLU A 89 4.13 -14.54 -3.09
CA GLU A 89 2.86 -13.85 -3.37
C GLU A 89 1.95 -13.96 -2.14
N TRP A 90 1.50 -12.82 -1.62
CA TRP A 90 0.52 -12.73 -0.54
C TRP A 90 -0.84 -12.37 -1.12
N LEU A 91 -1.89 -12.38 -0.28
CA LEU A 91 -3.27 -12.07 -0.68
C LEU A 91 -3.42 -10.66 -1.29
N TYR A 92 -2.55 -9.73 -0.89
CA TYR A 92 -2.53 -8.34 -1.32
C TYR A 92 -1.45 -8.10 -2.38
N ASP A 93 -1.66 -7.11 -3.24
CA ASP A 93 -0.65 -6.67 -4.19
C ASP A 93 0.71 -6.34 -3.55
N LEU A 94 0.69 -5.77 -2.34
CA LEU A 94 1.87 -5.46 -1.56
C LEU A 94 1.60 -5.38 -0.05
N VAL A 95 2.55 -5.87 0.73
CA VAL A 95 2.52 -5.87 2.21
C VAL A 95 3.87 -5.39 2.74
N TRP A 96 3.86 -4.42 3.63
CA TRP A 96 5.02 -4.12 4.48
C TRP A 96 4.89 -4.87 5.79
N TYR A 97 5.99 -5.45 6.24
CA TYR A 97 6.01 -6.17 7.51
C TYR A 97 7.35 -6.05 8.21
N THR A 98 7.34 -6.27 9.52
CA THR A 98 8.54 -6.56 10.31
C THR A 98 8.47 -7.99 10.81
N SER A 99 9.63 -8.58 11.05
CA SER A 99 9.70 -9.93 11.60
C SER A 99 10.89 -10.10 12.53
N LYS A 100 10.87 -11.15 13.33
CA LYS A 100 11.97 -11.57 14.19
C LYS A 100 12.19 -13.07 14.02
N VAL A 101 13.44 -13.49 14.12
CA VAL A 101 13.77 -14.92 14.20
C VAL A 101 13.51 -15.38 15.62
N ASP A 102 12.67 -16.39 15.76
CA ASP A 102 12.43 -17.10 17.00
C ASP A 102 13.68 -17.91 17.35
N GLN A 103 14.25 -17.69 18.54
CA GLN A 103 15.55 -18.26 18.92
C GLN A 103 15.49 -19.77 19.17
N ASP A 104 14.33 -20.29 19.58
CA ASP A 104 14.16 -21.71 19.92
C ASP A 104 13.94 -22.55 18.65
N THR A 105 13.19 -22.00 17.70
CA THR A 105 12.80 -22.71 16.47
C THR A 105 13.62 -22.32 15.24
N GLY A 106 14.36 -21.21 15.30
CA GLY A 106 15.04 -20.61 14.14
C GLY A 106 14.08 -20.04 13.09
N MET A 107 12.77 -20.03 13.35
CA MET A 107 11.76 -19.61 12.39
C MET A 107 11.54 -18.09 12.41
N GLU A 108 11.41 -17.50 11.23
CA GLU A 108 11.01 -16.11 11.11
C GLU A 108 9.52 -15.95 11.42
N ARG A 109 9.18 -15.07 12.37
CA ARG A 109 7.81 -14.73 12.76
C ARG A 109 7.53 -13.27 12.48
N THR A 110 6.47 -12.99 11.72
CA THR A 110 5.97 -11.63 11.50
C THR A 110 5.53 -11.01 12.82
N THR A 111 6.04 -9.83 13.14
CA THR A 111 5.74 -9.12 14.39
C THR A 111 4.82 -7.91 14.20
N SER A 112 4.79 -7.32 12.99
CA SER A 112 3.87 -6.24 12.66
C SER A 112 3.60 -6.20 11.15
N VAL A 113 2.46 -5.63 10.77
CA VAL A 113 2.07 -5.36 9.38
C VAL A 113 1.70 -3.88 9.28
N PRO A 114 2.68 -2.98 9.08
CA PRO A 114 2.42 -1.55 9.06
C PRO A 114 1.56 -1.11 7.88
N LEU A 115 1.65 -1.80 6.74
CA LEU A 115 0.98 -1.39 5.50
C LEU A 115 0.54 -2.61 4.68
N VAL A 116 -0.69 -2.56 4.17
CA VAL A 116 -1.12 -3.36 3.02
C VAL A 116 -1.59 -2.43 1.91
N MET A 117 -1.37 -2.84 0.67
CA MET A 117 -1.74 -2.08 -0.51
C MET A 117 -2.37 -2.99 -1.57
N GLU A 118 -3.44 -2.48 -2.17
CA GLU A 118 -4.00 -2.95 -3.44
C GLU A 118 -3.89 -1.85 -4.49
N CYS A 119 -3.63 -2.22 -5.74
CA CYS A 119 -3.64 -1.28 -6.86
C CYS A 119 -4.48 -1.79 -8.03
N GLU A 120 -5.48 -1.01 -8.44
CA GLU A 120 -6.32 -1.37 -9.57
C GLU A 120 -6.15 -0.36 -10.71
N TRP A 121 -5.82 -0.89 -11.88
CA TRP A 121 -5.73 -0.15 -13.13
C TRP A 121 -7.12 0.08 -13.73
N ASP A 122 -8.02 -0.90 -13.63
CA ASP A 122 -9.39 -0.77 -14.07
C ASP A 122 -10.17 0.17 -13.15
N ALA A 123 -10.50 1.33 -13.69
CA ALA A 123 -11.18 2.34 -12.92
C ALA A 123 -12.68 2.01 -12.67
N SER A 124 -13.20 0.87 -13.15
CA SER A 124 -14.56 0.44 -12.86
C SER A 124 -14.82 0.28 -11.35
N LEU A 125 -15.96 0.78 -10.88
CA LEU A 125 -16.35 0.70 -9.47
C LEU A 125 -16.41 -0.74 -8.96
N ALA A 126 -16.77 -1.70 -9.82
CA ALA A 126 -16.82 -3.11 -9.46
C ALA A 126 -15.43 -3.68 -9.13
N SER A 127 -14.43 -3.38 -9.98
CA SER A 127 -13.04 -3.80 -9.74
C SER A 127 -12.47 -3.12 -8.49
N ILE A 128 -12.69 -1.80 -8.35
CA ILE A 128 -12.29 -1.02 -7.17
C ILE A 128 -12.91 -1.59 -5.88
N ALA A 129 -14.21 -1.90 -5.89
CA ALA A 129 -14.90 -2.42 -4.71
C ALA A 129 -14.35 -3.77 -4.24
N LEU A 130 -14.03 -4.66 -5.18
CA LEU A 130 -13.45 -5.97 -4.85
C LEU A 130 -12.09 -5.84 -4.15
N ASP A 131 -11.22 -4.95 -4.63
CA ASP A 131 -9.92 -4.72 -3.99
C ASP A 131 -10.06 -3.95 -2.67
N PHE A 132 -11.02 -3.03 -2.59
CA PHE A 132 -11.33 -2.34 -1.34
C PHE A 132 -11.80 -3.30 -0.24
N ASP A 133 -12.67 -4.27 -0.57
CA ASP A 133 -13.15 -5.27 0.39
C ASP A 133 -12.01 -6.12 1.00
N LYS A 134 -10.97 -6.43 0.21
CA LYS A 134 -9.77 -7.11 0.72
C LYS A 134 -9.09 -6.26 1.80
N LEU A 135 -8.99 -4.94 1.60
CA LEU A 135 -8.38 -4.03 2.58
C LEU A 135 -9.23 -3.90 3.86
N LEU A 136 -10.56 -4.00 3.77
CA LEU A 136 -11.43 -3.93 4.96
C LEU A 136 -11.13 -5.02 5.98
N VAL A 137 -10.82 -6.23 5.53
CA VAL A 137 -10.49 -7.37 6.40
C VAL A 137 -9.01 -7.40 6.82
N ALA A 138 -8.16 -6.54 6.25
CA ALA A 138 -6.74 -6.54 6.57
C ALA A 138 -6.47 -6.06 8.00
N ASN A 139 -5.58 -6.77 8.69
CA ASN A 139 -5.07 -6.38 10.00
C ASN A 139 -3.76 -5.61 9.88
N ALA A 140 -3.81 -4.44 9.24
CA ALA A 140 -2.68 -3.54 9.08
C ALA A 140 -2.96 -2.15 9.67
N ASP A 141 -1.89 -1.43 10.01
CA ASP A 141 -2.00 -0.08 10.57
C ASP A 141 -2.45 0.94 9.51
N LEU A 142 -1.91 0.81 8.30
CA LEU A 142 -2.27 1.57 7.11
C LEU A 142 -2.75 0.63 6.00
N ARG A 143 -3.85 1.00 5.35
CA ARG A 143 -4.46 0.26 4.24
C ARG A 143 -4.62 1.21 3.08
N VAL A 144 -4.01 0.87 1.95
CA VAL A 144 -3.90 1.76 0.80
C VAL A 144 -4.53 1.12 -0.42
N LEU A 145 -5.45 1.82 -1.06
CA LEU A 145 -5.92 1.49 -2.40
C LEU A 145 -5.39 2.54 -3.36
N VAL A 146 -4.66 2.12 -4.39
CA VAL A 146 -4.21 3.00 -5.47
C VAL A 146 -5.02 2.69 -6.72
N CYS A 147 -5.77 3.65 -7.24
CA CYS A 147 -6.57 3.46 -8.44
C CYS A 147 -5.97 4.21 -9.62
N GLY A 148 -6.12 3.67 -10.84
CA GLY A 148 -6.00 4.44 -12.07
C GLY A 148 -7.03 5.57 -12.12
N GLU A 149 -6.78 6.61 -12.92
CA GLU A 149 -7.74 7.71 -13.09
C GLU A 149 -9.10 7.19 -13.58
N TYR A 150 -10.14 7.37 -12.76
CA TYR A 150 -11.52 7.20 -13.17
C TYR A 150 -12.06 8.52 -13.69
N SER A 151 -12.52 8.57 -14.94
CA SER A 151 -13.14 9.76 -15.54
C SER A 151 -14.50 10.13 -14.92
N GLY A 152 -14.95 9.45 -13.86
CA GLY A 152 -16.27 9.62 -13.26
C GLY A 152 -16.31 9.75 -11.74
N PHE A 153 -15.17 9.72 -11.04
CA PHE A 153 -15.11 9.97 -9.60
C PHE A 153 -14.50 11.35 -9.42
N PRO A 154 -15.04 12.22 -8.56
CA PRO A 154 -14.22 13.30 -8.03
C PRO A 154 -12.93 12.68 -7.49
N ARG A 155 -11.80 13.38 -7.61
CA ARG A 155 -10.49 12.97 -7.04
C ARG A 155 -10.53 12.70 -5.51
N GLU A 156 -11.71 12.80 -4.91
CA GLU A 156 -12.07 12.80 -3.50
C GLU A 156 -12.94 11.58 -3.12
N ALA A 157 -12.92 10.47 -3.87
CA ALA A 157 -13.78 9.31 -3.57
C ALA A 157 -13.41 8.63 -2.24
N VAL A 158 -14.20 8.92 -1.20
CA VAL A 158 -14.02 8.52 0.21
C VAL A 158 -14.98 7.40 0.60
N PHE A 159 -14.46 6.30 1.13
CA PHE A 159 -15.25 5.33 1.90
C PHE A 159 -14.51 5.02 3.21
N SER A 160 -15.06 5.51 4.33
CA SER A 160 -14.66 5.11 5.69
C SER A 160 -15.79 4.32 6.35
N TYR A 161 -15.40 3.29 7.12
CA TYR A 161 -16.28 2.49 7.98
C TYR A 161 -15.82 2.59 9.44
#